data_AF-A0A096BBY9-F1
#
_entry.id   AF-A0A096BBY9-F1
#
_cell.length_a   1.000
_cell.length_b   1.000
_cell.length_c   1.000
_cell.angle_alpha   90.00
_cell.angle_beta   90.00
_cell.angle_gamma   90.00
#
_symmetry.space_group_name_H-M   'P 1'
#
loop_
_entity.id
_entity.type
_entity.pdbx_description
1 polymer ?
#
loop_
_entity_poly.entity_id
_entity_poly.type
_entity_poly.pdbx_seq_one_letter_code
_entity_poly.pdbx_strand_id
1 'polypeptide(L)'
;PGKPRGATYAQVLAHKAAVRRGLEQAARDATVQVQADTHTQRAMWLMVCSIADAYGFGPKQMQKFFSALQDNTDELERMRAEVDEEYAFEKLRQKAQAVTGMEVHYLYEQEALLAEMRAAKEGVSAHE
;
A
#
# COMPACT_ATOMS: atom_id res chain seq x y z
N PRO A 1 -40.51 5.43 14.58
CA PRO A 1 -39.63 6.60 14.34
C PRO A 1 -40.11 7.41 13.12
N GLY A 2 -40.75 8.54 13.37
CA GLY A 2 -41.39 9.40 12.36
C GLY A 2 -40.43 10.34 11.64
N LYS A 3 -40.85 10.79 10.46
CA LYS A 3 -40.14 11.67 9.54
C LYS A 3 -39.75 13.02 10.19
N PRO A 4 -38.53 13.55 9.97
CA PRO A 4 -38.16 14.89 10.41
C PRO A 4 -39.07 15.95 9.78
N ARG A 5 -39.50 16.96 10.54
CA ARG A 5 -40.33 18.07 10.04
C ARG A 5 -39.62 18.75 8.86
N GLY A 6 -40.25 18.78 7.69
CA GLY A 6 -39.74 19.45 6.48
C GLY A 6 -39.13 18.54 5.41
N ALA A 7 -38.76 17.29 5.72
CA ALA A 7 -38.28 16.36 4.69
C ALA A 7 -39.45 15.87 3.83
N THR A 8 -39.22 15.38 2.61
CA THR A 8 -40.13 14.52 1.84
C THR A 8 -39.84 13.06 2.16
N TYR A 9 -40.80 12.15 1.94
CA TYR A 9 -40.57 10.73 2.22
C TYR A 9 -39.46 10.16 1.31
N ALA A 10 -39.39 10.65 0.06
CA ALA A 10 -38.31 10.37 -0.87
C ALA A 10 -36.92 10.79 -0.33
N GLN A 11 -36.80 11.97 0.30
CA GLN A 11 -35.55 12.41 0.92
C GLN A 11 -35.13 11.52 2.10
N VAL A 12 -36.08 11.05 2.91
CA VAL A 12 -35.79 10.10 4.01
C VAL A 12 -35.32 8.75 3.48
N LEU A 13 -35.94 8.25 2.40
CA LEU A 13 -35.52 7.01 1.75
C LEU A 13 -34.14 7.15 1.09
N ALA A 14 -33.87 8.26 0.39
CA ALA A 14 -32.58 8.55 -0.22
C ALA A 14 -31.47 8.61 0.84
N HIS A 15 -31.72 9.27 1.98
CA HIS A 15 -30.77 9.31 3.08
C HIS A 15 -30.49 7.90 3.66
N LYS A 16 -31.53 7.08 3.88
CA LYS A 16 -31.34 5.70 4.35
C LYS A 16 -30.57 4.83 3.34
N ALA A 17 -30.81 5.01 2.05
CA ALA A 17 -30.09 4.30 1.00
C ALA A 17 -28.62 4.73 0.93
N ALA A 18 -28.33 6.03 1.08
CA ALA A 18 -26.97 6.55 1.15
C ALA A 18 -26.21 6.00 2.36
N VAL A 19 -26.84 5.97 3.55
CA VAL A 19 -26.25 5.37 4.75
C VAL A 19 -25.95 3.88 4.55
N ARG A 20 -26.88 3.12 3.97
CA ARG A 20 -26.67 1.69 3.69
C ARG A 20 -25.52 1.46 2.72
N ARG A 21 -25.47 2.22 1.62
CA ARG A 21 -24.34 2.15 0.66
C ARG A 21 -23.02 2.50 1.32
N GLY A 22 -22.99 3.53 2.17
CA GLY A 22 -21.79 3.90 2.93
C GLY A 22 -21.30 2.77 3.85
N LEU A 23 -22.22 2.07 4.53
CA LEU A 23 -21.89 0.92 5.36
C LEU A 23 -21.38 -0.28 4.53
N GLU A 24 -22.03 -0.58 3.41
CA GLU A 24 -21.60 -1.64 2.48
C GLU A 24 -20.22 -1.35 1.89
N GLN A 25 -19.94 -0.10 1.53
CA GLN A 25 -18.64 0.33 1.02
C GLN A 25 -17.56 0.22 2.10
N ALA A 26 -17.80 0.73 3.32
CA ALA A 26 -16.86 0.59 4.42
C ALA A 26 -16.53 -0.87 4.76
N ALA A 27 -17.53 -1.78 4.69
CA ALA A 27 -17.30 -3.21 4.90
C ALA A 27 -16.43 -3.84 3.79
N ARG A 28 -16.61 -3.42 2.54
CA ARG A 28 -15.75 -3.83 1.42
C ARG A 28 -14.34 -3.29 1.59
N ASP A 29 -14.18 -2.02 1.91
CA ASP A 29 -12.89 -1.37 2.12
C ASP A 29 -12.12 -2.05 3.26
N ALA A 30 -12.79 -2.36 4.37
CA ALA A 30 -12.19 -3.13 5.47
C ALA A 30 -11.74 -4.54 5.04
N THR A 31 -12.54 -5.20 4.19
CA THR A 31 -12.18 -6.53 3.65
C THR A 31 -10.96 -6.44 2.73
N VAL A 32 -10.90 -5.42 1.87
CA VAL A 32 -9.75 -5.15 0.99
C VAL A 32 -8.50 -4.88 1.84
N GLN A 33 -8.62 -4.09 2.92
CA GLN A 33 -7.51 -3.80 3.80
C GLN A 33 -6.95 -5.05 4.47
N VAL A 34 -7.81 -5.92 5.02
CA VAL A 34 -7.39 -7.18 5.63
C VAL A 34 -6.71 -8.10 4.61
N GLN A 35 -7.18 -8.12 3.36
CA GLN A 35 -6.56 -8.90 2.29
C GLN A 35 -5.17 -8.34 1.93
N ALA A 36 -5.04 -7.02 1.83
CA ALA A 36 -3.76 -6.36 1.59
C ALA A 36 -2.76 -6.64 2.72
N ASP A 37 -3.18 -6.52 3.98
CA ASP A 37 -2.35 -6.82 5.15
C ASP A 37 -1.92 -8.29 5.18
N THR A 38 -2.83 -9.21 4.84
CA THR A 38 -2.53 -10.64 4.73
C THR A 38 -1.50 -10.91 3.63
N HIS A 39 -1.61 -10.23 2.49
CA HIS A 39 -0.65 -10.34 1.41
C HIS A 39 0.74 -9.84 1.84
N THR A 40 0.81 -8.67 2.48
CA THR A 40 2.04 -8.10 3.02
C THR A 40 2.70 -9.02 4.04
N GLN A 41 1.93 -9.60 4.97
CA GLN A 41 2.44 -10.56 5.95
C GLN A 41 3.07 -11.79 5.27
N ARG A 42 2.38 -12.37 4.28
CA ARG A 42 2.88 -13.54 3.54
C ARG A 42 4.13 -13.21 2.72
N ALA A 43 4.17 -12.03 2.10
CA ALA A 43 5.36 -11.56 1.39
C ALA A 43 6.56 -11.42 2.34
N MET A 44 6.35 -10.88 3.54
CA MET A 44 7.40 -10.78 4.56
C MET A 44 7.93 -12.17 4.97
N TRP A 45 7.06 -13.15 5.17
CA TRP A 45 7.49 -14.53 5.47
C TRP A 45 8.33 -15.11 4.33
N LEU A 46 7.90 -14.92 3.08
CA LEU A 46 8.64 -15.38 1.91
C LEU A 46 10.03 -14.74 1.83
N MET A 47 10.14 -13.43 2.10
CA MET A 47 11.42 -12.73 2.14
C MET A 47 12.36 -13.31 3.20
N VAL A 48 11.86 -13.57 4.41
CA VAL A 48 12.65 -14.17 5.50
C VAL A 48 13.18 -15.55 5.11
N CYS A 49 12.31 -16.42 4.56
CA CYS A 49 12.73 -17.74 4.07
C CYS A 49 13.78 -17.60 2.95
N SER A 50 13.57 -16.70 2.00
CA SER A 50 14.49 -16.49 0.87
C SER A 50 15.88 -16.02 1.33
N ILE A 51 15.94 -15.10 2.30
CA ILE A 51 17.20 -14.64 2.89
C ILE A 51 17.90 -15.78 3.65
N ALA A 52 17.14 -16.56 4.42
CA ALA A 52 17.68 -17.71 5.15
C ALA A 52 18.28 -18.75 4.19
N ASP A 53 17.58 -19.08 3.10
CA ASP A 53 18.04 -20.05 2.12
C ASP A 53 19.24 -19.54 1.30
N ALA A 54 19.25 -18.25 0.93
CA ALA A 54 20.33 -17.66 0.12
C ALA A 54 21.62 -17.44 0.90
N TYR A 55 21.54 -17.07 2.19
CA TYR A 55 22.70 -16.64 2.98
C TYR A 55 22.97 -17.51 4.21
N GLY A 56 22.17 -18.55 4.46
CA GLY A 56 22.31 -19.45 5.61
C GLY A 56 21.96 -18.77 6.95
N PHE A 57 21.07 -17.78 6.95
CA PHE A 57 20.74 -17.04 8.16
C PHE A 57 19.85 -17.86 9.10
N GLY A 58 20.44 -18.29 10.22
CA GLY A 58 19.74 -18.92 11.33
C GLY A 58 19.17 -17.91 12.35
N PRO A 59 18.59 -18.40 13.47
CA PRO A 59 17.86 -17.56 14.45
C PRO A 59 18.64 -16.36 15.00
N LYS A 60 19.95 -16.50 15.25
CA LYS A 60 20.81 -15.41 15.75
C LYS A 60 20.93 -14.26 14.74
N GLN A 61 20.92 -14.56 13.46
CA GLN A 61 21.10 -13.59 12.39
C GLN A 61 19.77 -12.90 12.12
N MET A 62 18.67 -13.64 12.25
CA MET A 62 17.31 -13.09 12.24
C MET A 62 17.06 -12.12 13.40
N GLN A 63 17.61 -12.36 14.60
CA GLN A 63 17.53 -11.37 15.69
C GLN A 63 18.15 -10.02 15.30
N LYS A 64 19.32 -10.04 14.65
CA LYS A 64 19.94 -8.81 14.14
C LYS A 64 19.08 -8.12 13.08
N PHE A 65 18.49 -8.91 12.18
CA PHE A 65 17.54 -8.40 11.19
C PHE A 65 16.34 -7.72 11.86
N PHE A 66 15.74 -8.33 12.87
CA PHE A 66 14.60 -7.75 13.58
C PHE A 66 14.95 -6.48 14.36
N SER A 67 16.14 -6.41 14.98
CA SER A 67 16.62 -5.16 15.58
C SER A 67 16.78 -4.06 14.54
N ALA A 68 17.42 -4.35 13.39
CA ALA A 68 17.56 -3.38 12.31
C ALA A 68 16.19 -2.97 11.72
N LEU A 69 15.23 -3.90 11.64
CA LEU A 69 13.87 -3.60 11.21
C LEU A 69 13.19 -2.63 12.18
N GLN A 70 13.28 -2.86 13.49
CA GLN A 70 12.75 -1.97 14.52
C GLN A 70 13.38 -0.57 14.43
N ASP A 71 14.72 -0.49 14.35
CA ASP A 71 15.43 0.80 14.24
C ASP A 71 14.97 1.58 13.00
N ASN A 72 14.75 0.90 11.88
CA ASN A 72 14.24 1.52 10.65
C ASN A 72 12.77 1.96 10.79
N THR A 73 11.95 1.23 11.51
CA THR A 73 10.56 1.61 11.80
C THR A 73 10.51 2.84 12.69
N ASP A 74 11.32 2.88 13.76
CA ASP A 74 11.38 4.02 14.67
C ASP A 74 11.88 5.28 13.94
N GLU A 75 12.88 5.13 13.06
CA GLU A 75 13.35 6.20 12.17
C GLU A 75 12.23 6.71 11.25
N LEU A 76 11.47 5.80 10.63
CA LEU A 76 10.36 6.15 9.74
C LEU A 76 9.28 6.94 10.49
N GLU A 77 8.85 6.44 11.66
CA GLU A 77 7.86 7.12 12.49
C GLU A 77 8.35 8.49 12.96
N ARG A 78 9.64 8.63 13.29
CA ARG A 78 10.23 9.92 13.61
C ARG A 78 10.17 10.88 12.44
N MET A 79 10.58 10.45 11.24
CA MET A 79 10.51 11.29 10.03
C MET A 79 9.07 11.73 9.72
N ARG A 80 8.09 10.83 9.89
CA ARG A 80 6.66 11.15 9.71
C ARG A 80 6.17 12.21 10.69
N ALA A 81 6.64 12.15 11.94
CA ALA A 81 6.25 13.08 12.99
C ALA A 81 6.94 14.45 12.88
N GLU A 82 8.20 14.48 12.45
CA GLU A 82 9.01 15.70 12.37
C GLU A 82 8.79 16.50 11.08
N VAL A 83 8.50 15.82 9.96
CA VAL A 83 8.33 16.45 8.64
C VAL A 83 6.93 16.15 8.09
N ASP A 84 6.78 15.02 7.41
CA ASP A 84 5.51 14.50 6.90
C ASP A 84 5.68 13.08 6.34
N GLU A 85 4.57 12.50 5.88
CA GLU A 85 4.52 11.15 5.33
C GLU A 85 5.23 11.02 3.97
N GLU A 86 5.12 12.02 3.10
CA GLU A 86 5.70 12.00 1.76
C GLU A 86 7.24 11.98 1.83
N TYR A 87 7.82 12.86 2.65
CA TYR A 87 9.23 12.91 2.93
C TYR A 87 9.75 11.59 3.52
N ALA A 88 9.04 11.04 4.51
CA ALA A 88 9.46 9.83 5.21
C ALA A 88 9.52 8.62 4.27
N PHE A 89 8.48 8.43 3.44
CA PHE A 89 8.44 7.34 2.47
C PHE A 89 9.40 7.54 1.31
N GLU A 90 9.63 8.77 0.85
CA GLU A 90 10.64 9.03 -0.18
C GLU A 90 12.06 8.70 0.31
N LYS A 91 12.37 9.01 1.58
CA LYS A 91 13.64 8.60 2.19
C LYS A 91 13.76 7.09 2.31
N LEU A 92 12.68 6.40 2.70
CA LEU A 92 12.67 4.95 2.75
C LEU A 92 12.89 4.32 1.37
N ARG A 93 12.23 4.85 0.34
CA ARG A 93 12.37 4.43 -1.07
C ARG A 93 13.82 4.60 -1.55
N GLN A 94 14.43 5.76 -1.33
CA GLN A 94 15.84 6.03 -1.66
C GLN A 94 16.79 5.04 -0.96
N LYS A 95 16.54 4.74 0.32
CA LYS A 95 17.32 3.74 1.07
C LYS A 95 17.16 2.34 0.46
N ALA A 96 15.94 1.95 0.07
CA ALA A 96 15.68 0.68 -0.60
C ALA A 96 16.38 0.58 -1.95
N GLN A 97 16.38 1.65 -2.76
CA GLN A 97 17.16 1.71 -4.01
C GLN A 97 18.65 1.52 -3.76
N ALA A 98 19.21 2.24 -2.78
CA ALA A 98 20.63 2.15 -2.47
C ALA A 98 21.06 0.74 -2.04
N VAL A 99 20.22 0.03 -1.27
CA VAL A 99 20.50 -1.34 -0.81
C VAL A 99 20.35 -2.37 -1.94
N THR A 100 19.33 -2.22 -2.78
CA THR A 100 19.04 -3.19 -3.85
C THR A 100 19.87 -2.96 -5.11
N GLY A 101 20.37 -1.74 -5.31
CA GLY A 101 20.98 -1.32 -6.58
C GLY A 101 19.97 -1.21 -7.73
N MET A 102 18.67 -1.34 -7.44
CA MET A 102 17.60 -1.30 -8.42
C MET A 102 16.84 0.02 -8.34
N GLU A 103 16.25 0.42 -9.46
CA GLU A 103 15.28 1.52 -9.44
C GLU A 103 13.98 1.05 -8.75
N VAL A 104 13.49 1.83 -7.79
CA VAL A 104 12.29 1.51 -7.01
C VAL A 104 11.31 2.65 -7.24
N HIS A 105 10.16 2.33 -7.80
CA HIS A 105 9.08 3.28 -8.14
C HIS A 105 7.88 3.05 -7.24
N TYR A 106 7.08 4.08 -7.02
CA TYR A 106 5.77 3.87 -6.42
C TYR A 106 4.85 3.11 -7.39
N LEU A 107 3.93 2.31 -6.86
CA LEU A 107 3.04 1.47 -7.69
C LEU A 107 2.20 2.30 -8.67
N TYR A 108 1.75 3.49 -8.28
CA TYR A 108 1.00 4.38 -9.18
C TYR A 108 1.87 4.96 -10.31
N GLU A 109 3.17 5.20 -10.07
CA GLU A 109 4.13 5.63 -11.11
C GLU A 109 4.41 4.49 -12.07
N GLN A 110 4.48 3.25 -11.56
CA GLN A 110 4.64 2.05 -12.37
C GLN A 110 3.43 1.81 -13.28
N GLU A 111 2.20 2.04 -12.81
CA GLU A 111 0.99 1.94 -13.65
C GLU A 111 1.01 2.95 -14.80
N ALA A 112 1.38 4.20 -14.51
CA ALA A 112 1.52 5.24 -15.54
C ALA A 112 2.61 4.87 -16.56
N LEU A 113 3.77 4.43 -16.11
CA LEU A 113 4.86 3.98 -16.98
C LEU A 113 4.44 2.79 -17.85
N LEU A 114 3.75 1.81 -17.29
CA LEU A 114 3.25 0.66 -18.05
C LEU A 114 2.18 1.07 -19.06
N ALA A 115 1.32 2.04 -18.73
CA ALA A 115 0.34 2.58 -19.66
C ALA A 115 1.03 3.32 -20.82
N GLU A 116 2.04 4.14 -20.54
CA GLU A 116 2.84 4.83 -21.57
C GLU A 116 3.59 3.83 -22.46
N MET A 117 4.21 2.80 -21.88
CA MET A 117 4.89 1.75 -22.64
C MET A 117 3.92 0.95 -23.54
N ARG A 118 2.69 0.69 -23.07
CA ARG A 118 1.65 0.05 -23.88
C ARG A 118 1.21 0.96 -25.03
N ALA A 119 0.94 2.23 -24.75
CA ALA A 119 0.58 3.21 -25.77
C ALA A 119 1.68 3.39 -26.82
N ALA A 120 2.95 3.39 -26.41
CA ALA A 120 4.09 3.45 -27.32
C ALA A 120 4.19 2.20 -28.21
N LYS A 121 3.96 0.99 -27.66
CA LYS A 121 3.94 -0.25 -28.45
C LYS A 121 2.79 -0.29 -29.46
N GLU A 122 1.61 0.19 -29.09
CA GLU A 122 0.44 0.26 -29.97
C GLU A 122 0.62 1.32 -31.07
N GLY A 123 1.24 2.46 -30.75
CA GLY A 123 1.56 3.51 -31.73
C GLY A 123 2.60 3.09 -32.76
N VAL A 124 3.58 2.25 -32.38
CA VAL A 124 4.56 1.67 -33.31
C VAL A 124 3.92 0.64 -34.24
N SER A 125 2.97 -0.16 -33.74
CA SER A 125 2.24 -1.15 -34.56
C SER A 125 1.23 -0.54 -35.55
N ALA A 126 0.83 0.73 -35.37
CA ALA A 126 -0.11 1.42 -36.26
C ALA A 126 0.58 2.09 -37.47
N HIS A 127 1.92 2.05 -37.51
CA HIS A 127 2.75 2.67 -38.56
C HIS A 127 3.52 1.65 -39.42
N GLU A 128 3.23 0.36 -39.29
CA GLU A 128 3.66 -0.71 -40.21
C GLU A 128 2.51 -1.13 -41.14
#